data_AF-A0A1F9N4K7-F1
#
_entry.id   AF-A0A1F9N4K7-F1
#
_cell.length_a   1.000
_cell.length_b   1.000
_cell.length_c   1.000
_cell.angle_alpha   90.00
_cell.angle_beta   90.00
_cell.angle_gamma   90.00
#
_symmetry.space_group_name_H-M   'P 1'
#
loop_
_entity.id
_entity.type
_entity.pdbx_description
1 polymer ?
#
loop_
_entity_poly.entity_id
_entity_poly.type
_entity_poly.pdbx_seq_one_letter_code
_entity_poly.pdbx_strand_id
1 'polypeptide(L)'
;MSKKPEFGLLIDYEYCTGCHTCQVACAQEHGWPAGMGGIRVNEIVQKLPHDKYYLTYLPFPTELCVLCKPRTKKGLEPACVKHCMANCMTFGPIGELAQKMKEKPRMVLWVPK
;
A
#
# COMPACT_ATOMS: atom_id res chain seq x y z
N MET A 1 -16.01 11.68 -20.17
CA MET A 1 -15.27 12.49 -19.17
C MET A 1 -14.90 11.57 -18.01
N SER A 2 -13.66 11.04 -17.96
CA SER A 2 -13.23 10.22 -16.83
C SER A 2 -13.19 11.07 -15.56
N LYS A 3 -13.93 10.64 -14.54
CA LYS A 3 -13.93 11.27 -13.21
C LYS A 3 -12.50 11.30 -12.69
N LYS A 4 -12.04 12.47 -12.21
CA LYS A 4 -10.72 12.58 -11.56
C LYS A 4 -10.66 11.60 -10.37
N PRO A 5 -9.54 10.90 -10.16
CA PRO A 5 -9.40 10.07 -8.97
C PRO A 5 -9.43 10.97 -7.73
N GLU A 6 -10.21 10.57 -6.72
CA GLU A 6 -10.43 11.35 -5.49
C GLU A 6 -9.69 10.77 -4.28
N PHE A 7 -9.48 9.45 -4.29
CA PHE A 7 -8.87 8.70 -3.20
C PHE A 7 -7.58 8.03 -3.63
N GLY A 8 -6.68 7.82 -2.67
CA GLY A 8 -5.42 7.11 -2.89
C GLY A 8 -5.00 6.30 -1.66
N LEU A 9 -3.81 5.73 -1.77
CA LEU A 9 -3.12 5.03 -0.70
C LEU A 9 -1.76 5.71 -0.47
N LEU A 10 -1.51 6.18 0.75
CA LEU A 10 -0.22 6.70 1.17
C LEU A 10 0.52 5.58 1.90
N ILE A 11 1.76 5.31 1.50
CA ILE A 11 2.55 4.18 1.98
C ILE A 11 3.88 4.70 2.51
N ASP A 12 4.23 4.30 3.72
CA ASP A 12 5.53 4.53 4.35
C ASP A 12 6.48 3.38 4.04
N TYR A 13 7.54 3.66 3.27
CA TYR A 13 8.51 2.64 2.84
C TYR A 13 9.56 2.31 3.89
N GLU A 14 9.55 2.95 5.06
CA GLU A 14 10.53 2.68 6.12
C GLU A 14 10.04 1.66 7.15
N TYR A 15 8.73 1.45 7.27
CA TYR A 15 8.16 0.65 8.37
C TYR A 15 7.66 -0.74 7.98
N CYS A 16 7.61 -1.11 6.71
CA CYS A 16 7.09 -2.42 6.35
C CYS A 16 7.98 -3.55 6.92
N THR A 17 7.37 -4.45 7.67
CA THR A 17 8.06 -5.56 8.35
C THR A 17 8.13 -6.85 7.52
N GLY A 18 7.56 -6.88 6.32
CA GLY A 18 7.54 -8.10 5.51
C GLY A 18 6.57 -9.19 5.97
N CYS A 19 5.55 -8.87 6.79
CA CYS A 19 4.63 -9.90 7.33
C CYS A 19 3.67 -10.53 6.29
N HIS A 20 3.56 -9.97 5.07
CA HIS A 20 2.68 -10.42 3.99
C HIS A 20 1.16 -10.44 4.30
N THR A 21 0.72 -10.01 5.48
CA THR A 21 -0.70 -9.98 5.89
C THR A 21 -1.57 -9.19 4.92
N CYS A 22 -1.06 -8.09 4.38
CA CYS A 22 -1.80 -7.26 3.41
C CYS A 22 -2.13 -8.02 2.11
N GLN A 23 -1.27 -8.94 1.67
CA GLN A 23 -1.51 -9.76 0.48
C GLN A 23 -2.62 -10.78 0.74
N VAL A 24 -2.52 -11.49 1.88
CA VAL A 24 -3.50 -12.50 2.28
C VAL A 24 -4.88 -11.86 2.49
N ALA A 25 -4.93 -10.74 3.22
CA ALA A 25 -6.16 -10.01 3.47
C ALA A 25 -6.81 -9.50 2.16
N CYS A 26 -6.00 -9.02 1.21
CA CYS A 26 -6.51 -8.57 -0.08
C CYS A 26 -7.10 -9.73 -0.90
N ALA A 27 -6.39 -10.85 -0.99
CA ALA A 27 -6.87 -12.03 -1.70
C ALA A 27 -8.16 -12.58 -1.07
N GLN A 28 -8.21 -12.66 0.27
CA GLN A 28 -9.39 -13.15 1.00
C GLN A 28 -10.61 -12.25 0.84
N GLU A 29 -10.43 -10.92 0.92
CA GLU A 29 -11.53 -9.96 0.72
C GLU A 29 -12.15 -10.08 -0.68
N HIS A 30 -11.34 -10.39 -1.70
CA HIS A 30 -11.79 -10.48 -3.08
C HIS A 30 -12.06 -11.90 -3.57
N GLY A 31 -11.80 -12.93 -2.75
CA GLY A 31 -11.93 -14.33 -3.14
C GLY A 31 -10.97 -14.75 -4.25
N TRP A 32 -9.79 -14.13 -4.33
CA TRP A 32 -8.79 -14.42 -5.36
C TRP A 32 -7.86 -15.57 -4.97
N PRO A 33 -7.32 -16.31 -5.95
CA PRO A 33 -6.34 -17.36 -5.68
C PRO A 33 -5.05 -16.78 -5.09
N ALA A 34 -4.31 -17.64 -4.37
CA ALA A 34 -3.02 -17.26 -3.79
C ALA A 34 -2.06 -16.72 -4.86
N GLY A 35 -1.36 -15.62 -4.54
CA GLY A 35 -0.47 -14.92 -5.46
C GLY A 35 -1.14 -13.82 -6.31
N MET A 36 -2.48 -13.75 -6.30
CA MET A 36 -3.24 -12.65 -6.92
C MET A 36 -3.74 -11.67 -5.85
N GLY A 37 -3.38 -10.39 -5.98
CA GLY A 37 -3.73 -9.38 -4.99
C GLY A 37 -3.45 -7.96 -5.48
N GLY A 38 -4.19 -7.00 -4.94
CA GLY A 38 -4.01 -5.57 -5.20
C GLY A 38 -2.79 -4.97 -4.50
N ILE A 39 -2.07 -5.75 -3.70
CA ILE A 39 -0.84 -5.36 -3.01
C ILE A 39 0.12 -6.55 -3.03
N ARG A 40 1.40 -6.26 -3.25
CA ARG A 40 2.49 -7.24 -3.20
C ARG A 40 3.61 -6.71 -2.32
N VAL A 41 4.15 -7.52 -1.43
CA VAL A 41 5.33 -7.15 -0.65
C VAL A 41 6.56 -7.67 -1.38
N ASN A 42 7.44 -6.74 -1.76
CA ASN A 42 8.72 -7.06 -2.39
C ASN A 42 9.84 -6.93 -1.37
N GLU A 43 10.67 -7.96 -1.25
CA GLU A 43 11.93 -7.89 -0.53
C GLU A 43 12.99 -7.31 -1.47
N ILE A 44 13.64 -6.23 -1.05
CA ILE A 44 14.67 -5.55 -1.83
C ILE A 44 15.96 -5.58 -1.04
N VAL A 45 17.00 -6.17 -1.65
CA VAL A 45 18.37 -6.11 -1.17
C VAL A 45 19.15 -5.19 -2.09
N GLN A 46 19.40 -3.97 -1.62
CA GLN A 46 20.18 -2.99 -2.36
C GLN A 46 21.65 -3.05 -1.92
N LYS A 47 22.56 -3.27 -2.87
CA LYS A 47 23.99 -3.06 -2.63
C LYS A 47 24.29 -1.55 -2.58
N LEU A 48 24.88 -1.10 -1.49
CA LEU A 48 25.32 0.27 -1.27
C LEU A 48 26.85 0.39 -1.43
N PRO A 49 27.39 1.61 -1.61
CA PRO A 49 28.83 1.84 -1.60
C PRO A 49 29.50 1.29 -0.33
N HIS A 50 30.77 0.92 -0.43
CA HIS A 50 31.58 0.36 0.67
C HIS A 50 31.09 -1.00 1.21
N ASP A 51 30.65 -1.88 0.31
CA ASP A 51 30.16 -3.24 0.63
C ASP A 51 29.09 -3.31 1.72
N LYS A 52 28.27 -2.26 1.81
CA LYS A 52 27.08 -2.24 2.66
C LYS A 52 25.88 -2.77 1.88
N TYR A 53 24.92 -3.33 2.60
CA TYR A 53 23.67 -3.82 2.05
C TYR A 53 22.50 -3.18 2.80
N TYR A 54 21.47 -2.78 2.06
CA TYR A 54 20.23 -2.28 2.62
C TYR A 54 19.12 -3.27 2.26
N LEU A 55 18.59 -3.93 3.29
CA LEU A 55 17.44 -4.83 3.19
C LEU A 55 16.18 -4.06 3.60
N THR A 56 15.18 -4.05 2.73
CA THR A 56 13.88 -3.45 3.02
C THR A 56 12.75 -4.24 2.38
N TYR A 57 11.56 -4.14 2.95
CA TYR A 57 10.33 -4.67 2.38
C TYR A 57 9.48 -3.52 1.86
N LEU A 58 9.01 -3.62 0.63
CA LEU A 58 8.19 -2.58 -0.01
C LEU A 58 6.81 -3.14 -0.36
N PRO A 59 5.73 -2.67 0.30
CA PRO A 59 4.38 -2.98 -0.12
C PRO A 59 4.05 -2.15 -1.36
N PHE A 60 3.99 -2.83 -2.51
CA PHE A 60 3.74 -2.29 -3.83
C PHE A 60 2.30 -2.58 -4.28
N PRO A 61 1.46 -1.56 -4.53
CA PRO A 61 0.14 -1.76 -5.11
C PRO A 61 0.23 -2.26 -6.55
N THR A 62 -0.51 -3.30 -6.90
CA THR A 62 -0.52 -3.85 -8.27
C THR A 62 -1.63 -3.20 -9.12
N GLU A 63 -1.67 -3.49 -10.41
CA GLU A 63 -2.77 -3.08 -11.30
C GLU A 63 -4.14 -3.66 -10.88
N LEU A 64 -4.18 -4.66 -9.99
CA LEU A 64 -5.41 -5.20 -9.43
C LEU A 64 -5.96 -4.36 -8.26
N CYS A 65 -5.24 -3.33 -7.82
CA CYS A 65 -5.68 -2.49 -6.73
C CYS A 65 -6.90 -1.65 -7.11
N VAL A 66 -8.03 -1.91 -6.44
CA VAL A 66 -9.30 -1.18 -6.64
C VAL A 66 -9.67 -0.29 -5.46
N LEU A 67 -8.72 0.03 -4.57
CA LEU A 67 -8.95 0.74 -3.29
C LEU A 67 -10.07 0.13 -2.44
N CYS A 68 -10.30 -1.18 -2.54
CA CYS A 68 -11.37 -1.88 -1.84
C CYS A 68 -12.73 -1.13 -1.92
N LYS A 69 -13.13 -0.63 -3.11
CA LYS A 69 -14.38 0.12 -3.33
C LYS A 69 -15.61 -0.41 -2.54
N PRO A 70 -15.87 -1.73 -2.43
CA PRO A 70 -16.98 -2.24 -1.63
C PRO A 70 -16.89 -1.95 -0.13
N ARG A 71 -15.67 -1.94 0.44
CA ARG A 71 -15.40 -1.63 1.85
C ARG A 71 -15.46 -0.13 2.10
N THR A 72 -14.80 0.65 1.25
CA THR A 72 -14.69 2.11 1.43
C THR A 72 -16.03 2.81 1.25
N LYS A 73 -16.93 2.28 0.39
CA LYS A 73 -18.34 2.72 0.33
C LYS A 73 -19.12 2.52 1.63
N LYS A 74 -18.72 1.57 2.47
CA LYS A 74 -19.32 1.30 3.79
C LYS A 74 -18.61 2.08 4.92
N GLY A 75 -17.69 2.99 4.59
CA GLY A 75 -16.87 3.69 5.58
C GLY A 75 -15.80 2.81 6.24
N LEU A 76 -15.54 1.62 5.70
CA LEU A 76 -14.50 0.72 6.20
C LEU A 76 -13.18 0.98 5.49
N GLU A 77 -12.08 0.80 6.22
CA GLU A 77 -10.73 0.85 5.65
C GLU A 77 -10.51 -0.28 4.63
N PRO A 78 -9.68 -0.06 3.59
CA PRO A 78 -9.21 -1.12 2.71
C PRO A 78 -8.57 -2.27 3.49
N ALA A 79 -8.70 -3.49 2.97
CA ALA A 79 -8.18 -4.69 3.65
C ALA A 79 -6.67 -4.59 3.94
N CYS A 80 -5.88 -4.07 3.00
CA CYS A 80 -4.44 -3.88 3.18
C CYS A 80 -4.11 -2.90 4.32
N VAL A 81 -4.85 -1.79 4.44
CA VAL A 81 -4.68 -0.79 5.51
C VAL A 81 -5.09 -1.39 6.85
N LYS A 82 -6.28 -1.98 6.92
CA LYS A 82 -6.85 -2.53 8.16
C LYS A 82 -5.96 -3.60 8.81
N HIS A 83 -5.29 -4.41 7.98
CA HIS A 83 -4.49 -5.55 8.43
C HIS A 83 -2.97 -5.28 8.41
N CYS A 84 -2.56 -4.03 8.21
CA CYS A 84 -1.14 -3.67 8.28
C CYS A 84 -0.66 -3.69 9.73
N MET A 85 0.10 -4.72 10.12
CA MET A 85 0.67 -4.83 11.48
C MET A 85 1.67 -3.72 11.80
N ALA A 86 2.35 -3.19 10.77
CA ALA A 86 3.30 -2.09 10.90
C ALA A 86 2.65 -0.70 10.82
N ASN A 87 1.34 -0.63 10.54
CA ASN A 87 0.60 0.60 10.32
C ASN A 87 1.27 1.55 9.29
N CYS A 88 1.84 0.99 8.21
CA CYS A 88 2.59 1.75 7.21
C CYS A 88 1.76 2.20 6.00
N MET A 89 0.45 1.98 5.99
CA MET A 89 -0.44 2.34 4.89
C MET A 89 -1.62 3.16 5.39
N THR A 90 -1.99 4.22 4.68
CA THR A 90 -3.13 5.09 5.00
C THR A 90 -3.99 5.30 3.76
N PHE A 91 -5.29 5.11 3.88
CA PHE A 91 -6.27 5.41 2.83
C PHE A 91 -6.95 6.75 3.10
N GLY A 92 -7.21 7.53 2.05
CA GLY A 92 -7.93 8.79 2.19
C GLY A 92 -7.98 9.63 0.91
N PRO A 93 -8.55 10.84 1.00
CA PRO A 93 -8.57 11.80 -0.10
C PRO A 93 -7.15 12.21 -0.50
N ILE A 94 -6.89 12.28 -1.80
CA ILE A 94 -5.54 12.56 -2.35
C ILE A 94 -4.95 13.86 -1.78
N GLY A 95 -5.77 14.90 -1.62
CA GLY A 95 -5.33 16.19 -1.08
C GLY A 95 -4.82 16.10 0.37
N GLU A 96 -5.52 15.36 1.22
CA GLU A 96 -5.12 15.13 2.62
C GLU A 96 -3.87 14.26 2.70
N LEU A 97 -3.81 13.19 1.90
CA LEU A 97 -2.66 12.31 1.84
C LEU A 97 -1.40 13.05 1.36
N ALA A 98 -1.54 13.95 0.38
CA ALA A 98 -0.43 14.76 -0.11
C ALA A 98 0.09 15.77 0.93
N GLN A 99 -0.76 16.24 1.86
CA GLN A 99 -0.29 17.07 2.98
C GLN A 99 0.46 16.22 4.01
N LYS A 100 -0.08 15.06 4.40
CA LYS A 100 0.59 14.11 5.32
C LYS A 100 1.95 13.66 4.79
N MET A 101 2.07 13.50 3.47
CA MET A 101 3.33 13.17 2.80
C MET A 101 4.46 14.17 3.11
N LYS A 102 4.15 15.42 3.49
CA LYS A 102 5.16 16.45 3.84
C LYS A 102 5.75 16.26 5.23
N GLU A 103 5.07 15.53 6.12
CA GLU A 103 5.48 15.36 7.52
C GLU A 103 6.70 14.44 7.64
N LYS A 104 6.87 13.51 6.69
CA LYS A 104 7.91 12.48 6.74
C LYS A 104 8.48 12.18 5.34
N PRO A 105 9.80 11.99 5.19
CA PRO A 105 10.38 11.53 3.93
C PRO A 105 10.00 10.06 3.61
N ARG A 106 10.29 9.62 2.37
CA ARG A 106 10.12 8.22 1.90
C ARG A 106 8.70 7.68 1.97
N MET A 107 7.75 8.58 1.80
CA MET A 107 6.34 8.26 1.61
C MET A 107 6.04 8.15 0.11
N VAL A 108 5.17 7.22 -0.27
CA VAL A 108 4.70 7.03 -1.66
C VAL A 108 3.19 7.15 -1.70
N LEU A 109 2.71 8.08 -2.52
CA LEU A 109 1.29 8.24 -2.80
C LEU A 109 0.93 7.47 -4.07
N TRP A 110 0.09 6.46 -3.92
CA TRP A 110 -0.44 5.65 -5.01
C TRP A 110 -1.89 5.99 -5.31
N VAL A 111 -2.21 6.18 -6.59
CA VAL A 111 -3.56 6.44 -7.09
C VAL A 111 -3.84 5.46 -8.23
N PRO A 112 -4.75 4.49 -8.05
CA PRO A 112 -5.10 3.55 -9.12
C PRO A 112 -5.93 4.22 -10.22
N LYS A 113 -5.95 3.56 -11.38
CA LYS A 113 -6.66 4.00 -12.59
C LYS A 113 -8.19 4.00 -12.42
#